data_AF-A0AAV1JPX3-F1
#
_entry.id   AF-A0AAV1JPX3-F1
#
_cell.length_a   1.000
_cell.length_b   1.000
_cell.length_c   1.000
_cell.angle_alpha   90.00
_cell.angle_beta   90.00
_cell.angle_gamma   90.00
#
_symmetry.space_group_name_H-M   'P 1'
#
loop_
_entity.id
_entity.type
_entity.pdbx_description
1 polymer ?
#
loop_
_entity_poly.entity_id
_entity_poly.type
_entity_poly.pdbx_seq_one_letter_code
_entity_poly.pdbx_strand_id
1 'polypeptide(L)'
;MRTFKGAKGDRGDLGLPGPKGDQGPPGPPGLSAKSDVVQYIPGPPGPPGPPGVAIVGPKGEPGISYIEEGPIHGSTKYFGRPGRESIEPRSHHADESTKTVPGAAVFRTVEEMLRLASSSPVGALAFVTEEQALLIKVNSGWQYVSLGSLVTQSAPVTTTHTPVTPPMPAGSLVQVGQISNFVDNSPPLAPVGPSLRLAALNDPLSGNMNGVRRADYACYRQARRSGLKGTFRAFLTSRIQNLDSTVRYADRHLPVVNIMGEVLFKAFSDIFDGNGGIIPGTPRIYSFSGKNIMMDSNWPQKLIWHGSHSSGERALDTFCEEWQNGEPTSRGMAASLYSHKLLSQERYSCNNRFAVLCIEATAHVSLRRKRSISRPNSTQDDEDYLYNAEEYQELLDDIFAQPLRET
;
A
#
# COMPACT_ATOMS: atom_id res chain seq x y z
N MET A 1 -33.82 53.64 1.32
CA MET A 1 -34.91 52.62 1.36
C MET A 1 -34.75 51.76 2.61
N ARG A 2 -35.81 51.09 3.08
CA ARG A 2 -35.69 49.94 4.00
C ARG A 2 -35.66 48.66 3.17
N THR A 3 -34.72 47.75 3.45
CA THR A 3 -34.67 46.42 2.83
C THR A 3 -35.60 45.46 3.57
N PHE A 4 -36.48 44.79 2.84
CA PHE A 4 -37.34 43.74 3.40
C PHE A 4 -36.61 42.40 3.39
N LYS A 5 -36.47 41.79 4.56
CA LYS A 5 -35.93 40.43 4.71
C LYS A 5 -37.04 39.43 4.36
N GLY A 6 -36.81 38.58 3.36
CA GLY A 6 -37.75 37.54 2.97
C GLY A 6 -38.09 36.58 4.11
N ALA A 7 -39.32 36.07 4.10
CA ALA A 7 -39.78 35.07 5.07
C ALA A 7 -38.95 33.78 4.97
N LYS A 8 -38.79 33.09 6.09
CA LYS A 8 -38.14 31.77 6.14
C LYS A 8 -39.12 30.73 5.58
N GLY A 9 -38.72 30.01 4.54
CA GLY A 9 -39.52 28.93 3.96
C GLY A 9 -39.83 27.81 4.97
N ASP A 10 -40.95 27.14 4.74
CA ASP A 10 -41.50 26.13 5.65
C ASP A 10 -40.66 24.85 5.73
N ARG A 11 -40.95 24.06 6.77
CA ARG A 11 -40.28 22.78 7.02
C ARG A 11 -40.91 21.70 6.14
N GLY A 12 -40.15 21.19 5.18
CA GLY A 12 -40.59 20.09 4.32
C GLY A 12 -41.02 18.84 5.09
N ASP A 13 -41.95 18.09 4.51
CA ASP A 13 -42.66 16.99 5.13
C ASP A 13 -41.76 15.81 5.56
N LEU A 14 -42.27 15.02 6.50
CA LEU A 14 -41.62 13.80 6.94
C LEU A 14 -41.77 12.72 5.87
N GLY A 15 -40.64 12.14 5.44
CA GLY A 15 -40.62 11.05 4.48
C GLY A 15 -41.38 9.81 4.98
N LEU A 16 -42.02 9.09 4.05
CA LEU A 16 -42.80 7.90 4.35
C LEU A 16 -41.93 6.82 5.05
N PRO A 17 -42.49 6.06 6.02
CA PRO A 17 -41.81 4.92 6.60
C PRO A 17 -41.40 3.90 5.54
N GLY A 18 -40.18 3.36 5.65
CA GLY A 18 -39.69 2.31 4.75
C GLY A 18 -40.50 1.01 4.88
N PRO A 19 -40.49 0.16 3.84
CA PRO A 19 -41.17 -1.14 3.90
C PRO A 19 -40.61 -2.02 5.01
N LYS A 20 -41.47 -2.85 5.58
CA LYS A 20 -41.07 -3.87 6.57
C LYS A 20 -40.18 -4.89 5.87
N GLY A 21 -38.99 -5.13 6.42
CA GLY A 21 -38.06 -6.14 5.90
C GLY A 21 -38.61 -7.57 5.98
N ASP A 22 -38.19 -8.40 5.03
CA ASP A 22 -38.66 -9.77 4.85
C ASP A 22 -38.33 -10.69 6.04
N GLN A 23 -39.11 -11.76 6.16
CA GLN A 23 -38.86 -12.79 7.17
C GLN A 23 -37.61 -13.60 6.79
N GLY A 24 -36.65 -13.68 7.72
CA GLY A 24 -35.44 -14.48 7.54
C GLY A 24 -35.74 -15.97 7.31
N PRO A 25 -34.86 -16.70 6.60
CA PRO A 25 -35.10 -18.09 6.23
C PRO A 25 -35.23 -19.01 7.46
N PRO A 26 -35.99 -20.12 7.35
CA PRO A 26 -36.07 -21.12 8.41
C PRO A 26 -34.70 -21.67 8.82
N GLY A 27 -34.54 -21.96 10.12
CA GLY A 27 -33.33 -22.58 10.63
C GLY A 27 -33.11 -24.01 10.10
N PRO A 28 -31.87 -24.50 10.04
CA PRO A 28 -31.56 -25.84 9.54
C PRO A 28 -32.17 -26.94 10.44
N PRO A 29 -32.61 -28.08 9.88
CA PRO A 29 -33.11 -29.21 10.65
C PRO A 29 -32.08 -29.75 11.66
N GLY A 30 -32.55 -30.13 12.85
CA GLY A 30 -31.70 -30.70 13.90
C GLY A 30 -31.21 -32.11 13.57
N LEU A 31 -29.93 -32.39 13.85
CA LEU A 31 -29.33 -33.71 13.66
C LEU A 31 -29.97 -34.76 14.58
N SER A 32 -30.47 -35.85 14.01
CA SER A 32 -31.17 -36.90 14.75
C SER A 32 -30.20 -37.86 15.45
N ALA A 33 -30.01 -37.67 16.77
CA ALA A 33 -29.40 -38.67 17.64
C ALA A 33 -30.46 -39.68 18.14
N LYS A 34 -30.08 -40.96 18.25
CA LYS A 34 -30.98 -42.04 18.71
C LYS A 34 -30.87 -42.26 20.23
N SER A 35 -31.85 -41.80 21.02
CA SER A 35 -32.33 -42.49 22.23
C SER A 35 -33.40 -41.66 22.97
N ASP A 36 -34.50 -42.33 23.32
CA ASP A 36 -35.44 -42.01 24.42
C ASP A 36 -36.25 -40.70 24.38
N VAL A 37 -37.37 -40.74 25.13
CA VAL A 37 -38.45 -39.76 25.05
C VAL A 37 -38.12 -38.52 25.89
N VAL A 38 -37.63 -37.48 25.24
CA VAL A 38 -37.50 -36.14 25.84
C VAL A 38 -38.51 -35.19 25.22
N GLN A 39 -39.31 -34.55 26.08
CA GLN A 39 -40.33 -33.58 25.71
C GLN A 39 -39.68 -32.33 25.07
N TYR A 40 -39.98 -32.07 23.80
CA TYR A 40 -39.50 -30.87 23.10
C TYR A 40 -40.06 -29.60 23.75
N ILE A 41 -39.22 -28.88 24.49
CA ILE A 41 -39.49 -27.52 24.95
C ILE A 41 -39.12 -26.56 23.81
N PRO A 42 -40.04 -25.74 23.30
CA PRO A 42 -39.70 -24.71 22.30
C PRO A 42 -38.66 -23.74 22.87
N GLY A 43 -37.60 -23.47 22.09
CA GLY A 43 -36.58 -22.50 22.49
C GLY A 43 -37.16 -21.09 22.68
N PRO A 44 -36.57 -20.26 23.55
CA PRO A 44 -37.04 -18.89 23.77
C PRO A 44 -36.97 -18.08 22.45
N PRO A 45 -37.89 -17.14 22.22
CA PRO A 45 -37.85 -16.27 21.04
C PRO A 45 -36.50 -15.57 20.88
N GLY A 46 -36.01 -15.50 19.64
CA GLY A 46 -34.76 -14.81 19.32
C GLY A 46 -34.81 -13.33 19.73
N PRO A 47 -33.65 -12.73 20.09
CA PRO A 47 -33.61 -11.34 20.49
C PRO A 47 -34.08 -10.41 19.34
N PRO A 48 -34.75 -9.28 19.66
CA PRO A 48 -35.14 -8.30 18.65
C PRO A 48 -33.96 -7.85 17.78
N GLY A 49 -34.19 -7.73 16.48
CA GLY A 49 -33.18 -7.24 15.54
C GLY A 49 -32.74 -5.81 15.85
N PRO A 50 -31.50 -5.42 15.50
CA PRO A 50 -30.98 -4.08 15.76
C PRO A 50 -31.81 -3.01 15.01
N PRO A 51 -32.02 -1.81 15.59
CA PRO A 51 -32.73 -0.73 14.92
C PRO A 51 -32.08 -0.33 13.58
N GLY A 52 -32.92 -0.10 12.56
CA GLY A 52 -32.46 0.35 11.24
C GLY A 52 -31.80 1.72 11.31
N VAL A 53 -30.65 1.88 10.65
CA VAL A 53 -29.87 3.12 10.67
C VAL A 53 -30.53 4.16 9.76
N ALA A 54 -31.09 5.21 10.35
CA ALA A 54 -31.64 6.34 9.59
C ALA A 54 -30.51 7.15 8.95
N ILE A 55 -30.40 7.10 7.62
CA ILE A 55 -29.43 7.92 6.87
C ILE A 55 -29.92 9.37 6.84
N VAL A 56 -29.38 10.19 7.74
CA VAL A 56 -29.55 11.65 7.68
C VAL A 56 -28.73 12.18 6.50
N GLY A 57 -29.41 12.55 5.42
CA GLY A 57 -28.76 13.16 4.26
C GLY A 57 -28.03 14.47 4.60
N PRO A 58 -26.91 14.79 3.92
CA PRO A 58 -26.19 16.02 4.16
C PRO A 58 -27.06 17.25 3.87
N LYS A 59 -26.92 18.28 4.71
CA LYS A 59 -27.65 19.54 4.56
C LYS A 59 -27.22 20.26 3.28
N GLY A 60 -28.19 20.59 2.42
CA GLY A 60 -27.94 21.33 1.18
C GLY A 60 -27.28 22.70 1.40
N GLU A 61 -26.47 23.12 0.43
CA GLU A 61 -25.69 24.35 0.48
C GLU A 61 -26.57 25.61 0.34
N PRO A 62 -26.18 26.75 0.95
CA PRO A 62 -26.89 28.02 0.75
C PRO A 62 -26.77 28.52 -0.69
N GLY A 63 -27.87 28.98 -1.29
CA GLY A 63 -27.88 29.54 -2.64
C GLY A 63 -26.99 30.78 -2.79
N ILE A 64 -26.25 30.84 -3.89
CA ILE A 64 -25.27 31.90 -4.17
C ILE A 64 -26.00 33.13 -4.74
N SER A 65 -25.89 34.29 -4.09
CA SER A 65 -26.40 35.56 -4.62
C SER A 65 -25.29 36.35 -5.33
N TYR A 66 -25.33 36.36 -6.66
CA TYR A 66 -24.42 37.09 -7.54
C TYR A 66 -24.73 38.59 -7.54
N ILE A 67 -23.87 39.40 -6.91
CA ILE A 67 -23.64 40.80 -7.27
C ILE A 67 -22.11 41.02 -7.33
N GLU A 68 -21.70 41.75 -8.34
CA GLU A 68 -20.31 42.05 -8.71
C GLU A 68 -19.90 43.43 -8.14
N GLU A 69 -18.68 43.54 -7.59
CA GLU A 69 -17.85 44.75 -7.67
C GLU A 69 -16.43 44.47 -7.12
N GLY A 70 -15.40 45.04 -7.78
CA GLY A 70 -14.04 45.17 -7.24
C GLY A 70 -13.81 46.59 -6.68
N PRO A 71 -12.59 47.17 -6.75
CA PRO A 71 -11.34 46.61 -7.29
C PRO A 71 -10.09 46.97 -6.42
N ILE A 72 -8.91 47.01 -7.07
CA ILE A 72 -7.68 47.81 -6.77
C ILE A 72 -6.46 47.12 -6.12
N HIS A 73 -5.32 47.32 -6.80
CA HIS A 73 -3.93 47.07 -6.39
C HIS A 73 -3.39 48.18 -5.48
N GLY A 74 -2.47 47.90 -4.54
CA GLY A 74 -1.70 49.00 -3.92
C GLY A 74 -0.81 48.75 -2.71
N SER A 75 0.35 48.11 -2.92
CA SER A 75 1.69 48.57 -2.47
C SER A 75 2.03 48.99 -1.01
N THR A 76 3.35 48.95 -0.76
CA THR A 76 4.15 49.61 0.29
C THR A 76 4.39 48.94 1.65
N LYS A 77 5.69 48.93 1.97
CA LYS A 77 6.37 48.58 3.23
C LYS A 77 6.12 49.70 4.27
N TYR A 78 6.49 49.50 5.54
CA TYR A 78 7.54 50.30 6.24
C TYR A 78 7.75 49.86 7.72
N PHE A 79 8.97 49.38 8.03
CA PHE A 79 9.73 49.46 9.31
C PHE A 79 9.20 48.89 10.65
N GLY A 80 10.13 48.28 11.43
CA GLY A 80 9.93 47.86 12.83
C GLY A 80 11.01 46.89 13.37
N ARG A 81 12.07 47.40 14.02
CA ARG A 81 13.19 46.65 14.66
C ARG A 81 13.99 47.63 15.56
N PRO A 82 14.75 47.23 16.61
CA PRO A 82 14.87 45.94 17.32
C PRO A 82 14.54 46.03 18.84
N GLY A 83 14.65 44.89 19.54
CA GLY A 83 14.74 44.79 21.00
C GLY A 83 15.51 43.52 21.42
N ARG A 84 16.20 43.54 22.57
CA ARG A 84 17.04 42.45 23.13
C ARG A 84 17.03 42.54 24.66
N GLU A 85 17.49 41.49 25.35
CA GLU A 85 17.63 41.32 26.82
C GLU A 85 16.34 40.84 27.52
N SER A 86 16.38 40.05 28.62
CA SER A 86 17.47 39.25 29.22
C SER A 86 16.89 38.08 30.06
N ILE A 87 17.48 37.73 31.22
CA ILE A 87 17.59 36.38 31.81
C ILE A 87 17.62 36.51 33.37
N GLU A 88 17.12 35.61 34.22
CA GLU A 88 16.63 34.22 34.03
C GLU A 88 15.16 33.95 34.51
N PRO A 89 14.74 33.17 35.57
CA PRO A 89 13.38 32.59 35.59
C PRO A 89 12.49 33.00 36.80
N ARG A 90 11.22 32.55 36.79
CA ARG A 90 10.40 32.33 38.01
C ARG A 90 9.28 31.31 37.77
N SER A 91 8.84 30.62 38.84
CA SER A 91 7.89 29.50 38.78
C SER A 91 6.53 29.78 39.46
N HIS A 92 5.51 29.01 39.07
CA HIS A 92 4.12 29.03 39.56
C HIS A 92 3.35 30.33 39.20
N HIS A 93 2.05 30.32 38.93
CA HIS A 93 1.01 29.32 39.17
C HIS A 93 0.29 28.83 37.90
N ALA A 94 -0.67 27.91 38.06
CA ALA A 94 -1.54 27.46 36.98
C ALA A 94 -2.57 28.53 36.59
N ASP A 95 -2.75 28.70 35.28
CA ASP A 95 -3.94 29.29 34.67
C ASP A 95 -4.32 28.38 33.48
N GLU A 96 -5.61 28.08 33.31
CA GLU A 96 -6.11 27.13 32.30
C GLU A 96 -6.24 27.80 30.92
N SER A 97 -5.17 28.51 30.56
CA SER A 97 -4.99 29.14 29.27
C SER A 97 -4.88 28.08 28.16
N THR A 98 -5.56 28.34 27.04
CA THR A 98 -5.43 27.53 25.82
C THR A 98 -3.96 27.49 25.41
N LYS A 99 -3.30 26.34 25.61
CA LYS A 99 -1.91 26.12 25.20
C LYS A 99 -1.80 26.15 23.68
N THR A 100 -1.63 27.35 23.14
CA THR A 100 -1.19 27.59 21.76
C THR A 100 0.19 26.99 21.60
N VAL A 101 0.23 25.71 21.18
CA VAL A 101 1.47 25.01 20.89
C VAL A 101 2.28 25.85 19.90
N PRO A 102 3.56 26.15 20.18
CA PRO A 102 4.38 26.99 19.30
C PRO A 102 4.42 26.46 17.87
N GLY A 103 4.73 27.34 16.91
CA GLY A 103 4.79 26.99 15.48
C GLY A 103 5.75 25.83 15.14
N ALA A 104 6.65 25.46 16.05
CA ALA A 104 7.31 24.16 16.09
C ALA A 104 7.36 23.62 17.52
N ALA A 105 7.04 22.34 17.72
CA ALA A 105 7.11 21.65 19.01
C ALA A 105 7.74 20.25 18.88
N VAL A 106 8.13 19.66 20.01
CA VAL A 106 8.75 18.33 20.09
C VAL A 106 7.96 17.46 21.07
N PHE A 107 7.65 16.23 20.67
CA PHE A 107 6.90 15.23 21.42
C PHE A 107 7.64 13.89 21.42
N ARG A 108 7.33 13.01 22.37
CA ARG A 108 7.94 11.67 22.44
C ARG A 108 7.27 10.73 21.45
N THR A 109 5.94 10.59 21.54
CA THR A 109 5.13 9.68 20.72
C THR A 109 4.13 10.44 19.84
N VAL A 110 3.55 9.75 18.85
CA VAL A 110 2.52 10.33 17.96
C VAL A 110 1.21 10.61 18.72
N GLU A 111 0.86 9.77 19.70
CA GLU A 111 -0.35 9.90 20.53
C GLU A 111 -0.27 11.09 21.48
N GLU A 112 0.93 11.37 22.02
CA GLU A 112 1.20 12.58 22.82
C GLU A 112 1.00 13.84 21.96
N MET A 113 1.59 13.85 20.76
CA MET A 113 1.44 14.93 19.78
C MET A 113 -0.03 15.13 19.38
N LEU A 114 -0.76 14.06 19.03
CA LEU A 114 -2.17 14.15 18.61
C LEU A 114 -3.09 14.68 19.71
N ARG A 115 -2.79 14.41 21.00
CA ARG A 115 -3.52 14.95 22.14
C ARG A 115 -3.19 16.42 22.37
N LEU A 116 -1.91 16.73 22.57
CA LEU A 116 -1.44 18.07 22.99
C LEU A 116 -1.45 19.11 21.85
N ALA A 117 -1.31 18.68 20.60
CA ALA A 117 -1.27 19.51 19.39
C ALA A 117 -2.55 19.36 18.53
N SER A 118 -3.65 18.91 19.15
CA SER A 118 -4.98 18.80 18.54
C SER A 118 -5.48 20.16 18.01
N SER A 119 -5.31 21.22 18.81
CA SER A 119 -5.74 22.61 18.54
C SER A 119 -4.73 23.46 17.76
N SER A 120 -3.54 22.94 17.41
CA SER A 120 -2.50 23.72 16.72
C SER A 120 -2.98 24.27 15.36
N PRO A 121 -2.59 25.50 14.99
CA PRO A 121 -2.97 26.11 13.72
C PRO A 121 -2.33 25.38 12.52
N VAL A 122 -2.97 25.47 11.35
CA VAL A 122 -2.41 24.98 10.08
C VAL A 122 -1.05 25.64 9.82
N GLY A 123 -0.06 24.84 9.42
CA GLY A 123 1.33 25.25 9.27
C GLY A 123 2.21 25.01 10.50
N ALA A 124 1.64 24.67 11.68
CA ALA A 124 2.43 24.26 12.84
C ALA A 124 3.21 22.97 12.58
N LEU A 125 4.42 22.88 13.15
CA LEU A 125 5.33 21.74 13.02
C LEU A 125 5.41 20.93 14.33
N ALA A 126 5.56 19.62 14.21
CA ALA A 126 5.76 18.71 15.34
C ALA A 126 6.85 17.69 15.01
N PHE A 127 7.90 17.58 15.83
CA PHE A 127 8.88 16.49 15.73
C PHE A 127 8.59 15.42 16.78
N VAL A 128 8.47 14.16 16.36
CA VAL A 128 8.21 13.01 17.24
C VAL A 128 9.51 12.23 17.40
N THR A 129 10.06 12.16 18.60
CA THR A 129 11.41 11.62 18.82
C THR A 129 11.48 10.10 18.68
N GLU A 130 10.42 9.38 19.03
CA GLU A 130 10.34 7.92 18.90
C GLU A 130 10.37 7.45 17.43
N GLU A 131 9.67 8.17 16.53
CA GLU A 131 9.68 7.88 15.09
C GLU A 131 10.79 8.63 14.32
N GLN A 132 11.55 9.50 15.00
CA GLN A 132 12.49 10.47 14.40
C GLN A 132 11.86 11.29 13.25
N ALA A 133 10.57 11.59 13.36
CA ALA A 133 9.74 12.09 12.26
C ALA A 133 9.32 13.54 12.47
N LEU A 134 9.40 14.35 11.41
CA LEU A 134 8.77 15.67 11.36
C LEU A 134 7.37 15.55 10.76
N LEU A 135 6.41 16.26 11.35
CA LEU A 135 5.04 16.40 10.86
C LEU A 135 4.66 17.88 10.76
N ILE A 136 3.70 18.19 9.88
CA ILE A 136 3.10 19.52 9.69
C ILE A 136 1.58 19.43 9.80
N LYS A 137 0.96 20.43 10.43
CA LYS A 137 -0.49 20.59 10.52
C LYS A 137 -1.04 21.06 9.17
N VAL A 138 -1.97 20.31 8.62
CA VAL A 138 -2.72 20.61 7.38
C VAL A 138 -4.22 20.64 7.68
N ASN A 139 -5.04 21.15 6.74
CA ASN A 139 -6.49 21.30 6.94
C ASN A 139 -7.21 20.00 7.34
N SER A 140 -6.67 18.84 6.95
CA SER A 140 -7.23 17.51 7.23
C SER A 140 -6.60 16.77 8.43
N GLY A 141 -5.62 17.37 9.13
CA GLY A 141 -4.96 16.74 10.28
C GLY A 141 -3.45 16.99 10.34
N TRP A 142 -2.68 15.97 10.71
CA TRP A 142 -1.21 16.00 10.76
C TRP A 142 -0.63 15.16 9.62
N GLN A 143 0.32 15.71 8.87
CA GLN A 143 0.96 15.08 7.72
C GLN A 143 2.47 14.94 7.94
N TYR A 144 3.02 13.75 7.66
CA TYR A 144 4.46 13.51 7.72
C TYR A 144 5.23 14.29 6.66
N VAL A 145 6.33 14.92 7.08
CA VAL A 145 7.31 15.60 6.23
C VAL A 145 8.51 14.66 6.07
N SER A 146 8.95 14.45 4.83
CA SER A 146 10.11 13.59 4.57
C SER A 146 11.40 14.32 4.90
N LEU A 147 12.09 13.89 5.95
CA LEU A 147 13.45 14.34 6.26
C LEU A 147 14.44 13.64 5.30
N GLY A 148 15.44 14.40 4.84
CA GLY A 148 16.48 13.90 3.94
C GLY A 148 17.57 13.09 4.65
N SER A 149 18.66 12.82 3.94
CA SER A 149 19.86 12.19 4.50
C SER A 149 20.43 13.01 5.66
N LEU A 150 20.67 12.37 6.81
CA LEU A 150 21.30 12.99 7.97
C LEU A 150 22.72 13.47 7.63
N VAL A 151 23.01 14.74 7.89
CA VAL A 151 24.36 15.30 7.73
C VAL A 151 25.18 14.95 8.98
N THR A 152 25.98 13.89 8.89
CA THR A 152 26.95 13.54 9.94
C THR A 152 28.15 14.48 9.88
N GLN A 153 28.42 15.24 10.95
CA GLN A 153 29.71 15.89 11.09
C GLN A 153 30.80 14.81 11.24
N SER A 154 31.78 14.82 10.33
CA SER A 154 32.95 13.96 10.41
C SER A 154 33.83 14.38 11.60
N ALA A 155 33.89 13.56 12.64
CA ALA A 155 34.88 13.74 13.70
C ALA A 155 36.30 13.69 13.10
N PRO A 156 37.22 14.58 13.51
CA PRO A 156 38.55 14.64 12.92
C PRO A 156 39.38 13.42 13.30
N VAL A 157 39.73 12.59 12.30
CA VAL A 157 40.66 11.48 12.48
C VAL A 157 42.08 12.03 12.56
N THR A 158 42.76 11.83 13.69
CA THR A 158 44.15 12.28 13.88
C THR A 158 45.08 11.62 12.86
N THR A 159 45.77 12.43 12.06
CA THR A 159 46.63 11.97 10.98
C THR A 159 48.05 11.64 11.44
N THR A 160 48.62 10.57 10.89
CA THR A 160 50.07 10.38 10.80
C THR A 160 50.43 10.07 9.34
N HIS A 161 51.07 11.06 8.69
CA HIS A 161 52.11 11.01 7.64
C HIS A 161 52.28 9.73 6.76
N THR A 162 52.47 9.78 5.44
CA THR A 162 52.73 10.89 4.47
C THR A 162 52.38 10.44 3.01
N PRO A 163 52.38 11.33 1.98
CA PRO A 163 51.65 11.10 0.71
C PRO A 163 52.48 10.72 -0.53
N VAL A 164 51.79 10.19 -1.58
CA VAL A 164 52.19 10.26 -3.01
C VAL A 164 50.93 10.43 -3.89
N THR A 165 51.01 11.27 -4.93
CA THR A 165 49.97 11.59 -5.94
C THR A 165 50.63 12.23 -7.19
N PRO A 166 49.98 12.32 -8.36
CA PRO A 166 49.04 11.41 -9.03
C PRO A 166 49.63 11.01 -10.43
N PRO A 167 48.84 10.66 -11.48
CA PRO A 167 48.20 11.70 -12.29
C PRO A 167 46.79 11.38 -12.85
N MET A 168 46.07 12.42 -13.27
CA MET A 168 44.90 12.35 -14.16
C MET A 168 45.36 12.33 -15.63
N PRO A 169 44.47 11.98 -16.58
CA PRO A 169 44.02 13.05 -17.49
C PRO A 169 42.49 13.14 -17.58
N ALA A 170 42.00 14.18 -18.29
CA ALA A 170 40.58 14.52 -18.33
C ALA A 170 40.01 14.60 -19.76
N GLY A 171 38.72 14.32 -19.87
CA GLY A 171 37.82 14.94 -20.86
C GLY A 171 37.77 14.32 -22.26
N SER A 172 36.55 13.96 -22.68
CA SER A 172 36.10 14.22 -24.05
C SER A 172 34.58 14.34 -24.09
N LEU A 173 34.07 15.36 -24.78
CA LEU A 173 32.67 15.50 -25.15
C LEU A 173 32.56 15.24 -26.66
N VAL A 174 31.80 14.21 -27.06
CA VAL A 174 31.47 13.96 -28.47
C VAL A 174 29.99 13.64 -28.59
N GLN A 175 29.34 14.29 -29.56
CA GLN A 175 27.92 14.18 -29.88
C GLN A 175 27.78 13.63 -31.31
N VAL A 176 26.68 12.90 -31.57
CA VAL A 176 26.24 12.37 -32.89
C VAL A 176 26.98 11.12 -33.40
N GLY A 177 26.21 10.13 -33.88
CA GLY A 177 26.72 8.96 -34.60
C GLY A 177 25.73 7.79 -34.67
N GLN A 178 24.68 7.88 -35.52
CA GLN A 178 23.84 6.71 -35.82
C GLN A 178 24.52 5.82 -36.86
N ILE A 179 24.92 4.60 -36.50
CA ILE A 179 25.12 3.48 -37.44
C ILE A 179 24.61 2.19 -36.75
N SER A 180 24.08 1.25 -37.53
CA SER A 180 23.37 0.06 -37.01
C SER A 180 24.26 -1.19 -36.90
N ASN A 181 23.84 -2.11 -36.03
CA ASN A 181 24.23 -3.53 -35.95
C ASN A 181 25.71 -3.85 -35.60
N PHE A 182 25.97 -4.45 -34.44
CA PHE A 182 26.21 -5.90 -34.31
C PHE A 182 26.46 -6.34 -32.85
N VAL A 183 26.23 -7.64 -32.58
CA VAL A 183 26.47 -8.38 -31.32
C VAL A 183 25.72 -7.87 -30.08
N ASP A 184 24.67 -8.59 -29.70
CA ASP A 184 23.97 -8.37 -28.44
C ASP A 184 24.77 -8.94 -27.26
N ASN A 185 25.23 -8.05 -26.39
CA ASN A 185 25.77 -8.37 -25.07
C ASN A 185 25.52 -7.20 -24.09
N SER A 186 24.33 -6.60 -24.22
CA SER A 186 23.87 -5.55 -23.32
C SER A 186 23.50 -6.15 -21.95
N PRO A 187 23.79 -5.49 -20.80
CA PRO A 187 23.08 -5.82 -19.58
C PRO A 187 21.57 -5.62 -19.84
N PRO A 188 20.68 -6.49 -19.33
CA PRO A 188 19.27 -6.48 -19.71
C PRO A 188 18.63 -5.13 -19.37
N LEU A 189 18.36 -4.33 -20.39
CA LEU A 189 17.68 -3.04 -20.24
C LEU A 189 16.33 -3.29 -19.58
N ALA A 190 15.93 -2.39 -18.66
CA ALA A 190 14.65 -2.48 -17.97
C ALA A 190 13.52 -2.68 -19.00
N PRO A 191 12.61 -3.64 -18.80
CA PRO A 191 11.69 -4.10 -19.84
C PRO A 191 10.85 -2.94 -20.39
N VAL A 192 10.82 -2.82 -21.72
CA VAL A 192 10.14 -1.73 -22.45
C VAL A 192 8.62 -2.01 -22.48
N GLY A 193 8.01 -2.00 -21.30
CA GLY A 193 6.62 -2.41 -21.11
C GLY A 193 6.21 -2.43 -19.62
N PRO A 194 4.98 -2.90 -19.32
CA PRO A 194 4.57 -3.18 -17.96
C PRO A 194 5.42 -4.30 -17.33
N SER A 195 5.69 -4.17 -16.04
CA SER A 195 6.47 -5.11 -15.23
C SER A 195 6.01 -5.08 -13.78
N LEU A 196 6.39 -6.09 -13.01
CA LEU A 196 6.03 -6.25 -11.60
C LEU A 196 7.28 -6.09 -10.73
N ARG A 197 7.31 -5.11 -9.83
CA ARG A 197 8.46 -4.91 -8.92
C ARG A 197 8.43 -5.89 -7.74
N LEU A 198 9.54 -6.59 -7.55
CA LEU A 198 9.88 -7.36 -6.35
C LEU A 198 10.90 -6.58 -5.51
N ALA A 199 10.66 -6.52 -4.20
CA ALA A 199 11.54 -5.90 -3.22
C ALA A 199 11.62 -6.77 -1.95
N ALA A 200 12.59 -6.52 -1.07
CA ALA A 200 12.52 -6.97 0.32
C ALA A 200 11.92 -5.88 1.22
N LEU A 201 11.33 -6.29 2.36
CA LEU A 201 11.21 -5.39 3.51
C LEU A 201 12.61 -4.91 3.95
N ASN A 202 12.67 -3.80 4.68
CA ASN A 202 13.92 -3.18 5.12
C ASN A 202 14.66 -3.91 6.24
N ASP A 203 13.99 -4.85 6.92
CA ASP A 203 14.48 -5.58 8.08
C ASP A 203 14.01 -7.05 8.03
N PRO A 204 14.80 -8.01 8.57
CA PRO A 204 14.40 -9.41 8.61
C PRO A 204 13.34 -9.69 9.69
N LEU A 205 12.34 -10.50 9.37
CA LEU A 205 11.21 -10.81 10.25
C LEU A 205 11.22 -12.27 10.72
N SER A 206 10.70 -12.47 11.94
CA SER A 206 10.36 -13.78 12.50
C SER A 206 9.16 -14.41 11.79
N GLY A 207 8.97 -15.72 11.97
CA GLY A 207 7.75 -16.42 11.55
C GLY A 207 6.49 -15.76 12.12
N ASN A 208 6.52 -15.30 13.38
CA ASN A 208 5.48 -14.43 13.90
C ASN A 208 5.62 -13.02 13.30
N MET A 209 4.69 -12.68 12.41
CA MET A 209 4.46 -11.34 11.85
C MET A 209 3.09 -10.78 12.29
N ASN A 210 2.38 -11.47 13.19
CA ASN A 210 0.95 -11.31 13.49
C ASN A 210 0.05 -11.43 12.25
N GLY A 211 0.33 -12.42 11.41
CA GLY A 211 -0.49 -12.79 10.26
C GLY A 211 -0.12 -12.07 8.96
N VAL A 212 -0.37 -12.74 7.82
CA VAL A 212 -0.03 -12.25 6.47
C VAL A 212 -0.52 -10.82 6.18
N ARG A 213 -1.68 -10.40 6.74
CA ARG A 213 -2.23 -9.05 6.57
C ARG A 213 -1.30 -7.94 7.09
N ARG A 214 -0.51 -8.23 8.13
CA ARG A 214 0.43 -7.27 8.71
C ARG A 214 1.74 -7.22 7.91
N ALA A 215 2.14 -8.33 7.29
CA ALA A 215 3.20 -8.35 6.29
C ALA A 215 2.79 -7.59 5.01
N ASP A 216 1.57 -7.81 4.48
CA ASP A 216 0.98 -7.03 3.38
C ASP A 216 1.01 -5.53 3.69
N TYR A 217 0.60 -5.12 4.90
CA TYR A 217 0.65 -3.73 5.33
C TYR A 217 2.08 -3.18 5.47
N ALA A 218 3.04 -3.99 5.93
CA ALA A 218 4.45 -3.61 5.98
C ALA A 218 5.01 -3.35 4.56
N CYS A 219 4.71 -4.24 3.60
CA CYS A 219 5.08 -4.09 2.19
C CYS A 219 4.50 -2.81 1.59
N TYR A 220 3.18 -2.60 1.73
CA TYR A 220 2.52 -1.37 1.27
C TYR A 220 3.15 -0.11 1.86
N ARG A 221 3.36 -0.07 3.18
CA ARG A 221 3.90 1.10 3.89
C ARG A 221 5.33 1.43 3.48
N GLN A 222 6.19 0.42 3.34
CA GLN A 222 7.60 0.64 2.96
C GLN A 222 7.72 1.02 1.48
N ALA A 223 6.97 0.39 0.57
CA ALA A 223 6.91 0.78 -0.85
C ALA A 223 6.50 2.26 -1.04
N ARG A 224 5.47 2.71 -0.31
CA ARG A 224 5.03 4.12 -0.37
C ARG A 224 6.09 5.08 0.16
N ARG A 225 6.83 4.70 1.21
CA ARG A 225 7.97 5.47 1.75
C ARG A 225 9.15 5.53 0.77
N SER A 226 9.37 4.49 -0.04
CA SER A 226 10.37 4.48 -1.13
C SER A 226 9.84 5.05 -2.47
N GLY A 227 8.73 5.79 -2.46
CA GLY A 227 8.17 6.46 -3.63
C GLY A 227 7.47 5.55 -4.66
N LEU A 228 7.40 4.23 -4.41
CA LEU A 228 6.78 3.27 -5.32
C LEU A 228 5.25 3.34 -5.23
N LYS A 229 4.59 3.43 -6.39
CA LYS A 229 3.15 3.75 -6.49
C LYS A 229 2.23 2.55 -6.71
N GLY A 230 2.77 1.36 -6.92
CA GLY A 230 2.00 0.12 -7.06
C GLY A 230 1.39 -0.39 -5.74
N THR A 231 0.61 -1.46 -5.85
CA THR A 231 0.01 -2.15 -4.70
C THR A 231 0.89 -3.35 -4.33
N PHE A 232 1.79 -3.13 -3.37
CA PHE A 232 2.70 -4.17 -2.90
C PHE A 232 2.03 -5.07 -1.86
N ARG A 233 2.23 -6.38 -2.03
CA ARG A 233 1.79 -7.45 -1.12
C ARG A 233 2.98 -8.31 -0.70
N ALA A 234 2.87 -8.96 0.44
CA ALA A 234 3.88 -9.91 0.89
C ALA A 234 3.94 -11.13 -0.03
N PHE A 235 5.15 -11.54 -0.39
CA PHE A 235 5.42 -12.76 -1.13
C PHE A 235 5.43 -13.96 -0.16
N LEU A 236 4.28 -14.17 0.49
CA LEU A 236 4.05 -15.20 1.49
C LEU A 236 2.73 -15.91 1.18
N THR A 237 2.67 -17.23 1.39
CA THR A 237 1.39 -17.96 1.34
C THR A 237 0.49 -17.58 2.53
N SER A 238 -0.81 -17.87 2.44
CA SER A 238 -1.78 -17.66 3.54
C SER A 238 -2.75 -18.85 3.68
N ARG A 239 -3.62 -18.86 4.70
CA ARG A 239 -4.66 -19.91 4.85
C ARG A 239 -5.53 -20.10 3.60
N ILE A 240 -5.89 -19.00 2.94
CA ILE A 240 -6.94 -18.96 1.89
C ILE A 240 -6.41 -18.69 0.48
N GLN A 241 -5.16 -18.28 0.33
CA GLN A 241 -4.57 -17.86 -0.94
C GLN A 241 -3.17 -18.47 -1.12
N ASN A 242 -2.98 -19.16 -2.25
CA ASN A 242 -1.70 -19.69 -2.71
C ASN A 242 -0.76 -18.55 -3.15
N LEU A 243 0.55 -18.80 -3.14
CA LEU A 243 1.58 -17.82 -3.50
C LEU A 243 1.61 -17.48 -5.01
N ASP A 244 1.27 -18.45 -5.87
CA ASP A 244 1.06 -18.23 -7.32
C ASP A 244 -0.07 -17.21 -7.59
N SER A 245 -0.98 -17.06 -6.63
CA SER A 245 -2.20 -16.28 -6.77
C SER A 245 -2.13 -14.89 -6.16
N THR A 246 -0.98 -14.50 -5.60
CA THR A 246 -0.74 -13.16 -5.03
C THR A 246 -0.83 -12.04 -6.08
N VAL A 247 -0.47 -12.34 -7.34
CA VAL A 247 -0.58 -11.44 -8.51
C VAL A 247 -1.85 -11.74 -9.31
N ARG A 248 -2.53 -10.68 -9.75
CA ARG A 248 -3.71 -10.74 -10.62
C ARG A 248 -3.44 -11.60 -11.85
N TYR A 249 -4.34 -12.54 -12.16
CA TYR A 249 -4.19 -13.51 -13.25
C TYR A 249 -3.71 -12.90 -14.57
N ALA A 250 -4.37 -11.83 -15.03
CA ALA A 250 -4.02 -11.12 -16.26
C ALA A 250 -2.59 -10.58 -16.29
N ASP A 251 -1.98 -10.28 -15.14
CA ASP A 251 -0.67 -9.66 -15.02
C ASP A 251 0.46 -10.69 -14.82
N ARG A 252 0.14 -11.99 -14.62
CA ARG A 252 1.14 -13.04 -14.29
C ARG A 252 2.14 -13.34 -15.41
N HIS A 253 1.82 -12.97 -16.66
CA HIS A 253 2.71 -13.11 -17.82
C HIS A 253 3.82 -12.04 -17.88
N LEU A 254 3.82 -11.07 -16.97
CA LEU A 254 4.72 -9.92 -17.01
C LEU A 254 6.06 -10.19 -16.31
N PRO A 255 7.16 -9.58 -16.80
CA PRO A 255 8.47 -9.73 -16.19
C PRO A 255 8.52 -9.18 -14.77
N VAL A 256 9.15 -9.94 -13.90
CA VAL A 256 9.40 -9.56 -12.51
C VAL A 256 10.78 -8.90 -12.45
N VAL A 257 10.81 -7.65 -12.01
CA VAL A 257 12.02 -6.83 -11.91
C VAL A 257 12.32 -6.50 -10.45
N ASN A 258 13.58 -6.24 -10.11
CA ASN A 258 13.90 -5.61 -8.82
C ASN A 258 13.53 -4.11 -8.83
N ILE A 259 13.65 -3.42 -7.69
CA ILE A 259 13.37 -1.97 -7.62
C ILE A 259 14.36 -1.09 -8.39
N MET A 260 15.49 -1.63 -8.87
CA MET A 260 16.44 -0.96 -9.76
C MET A 260 16.04 -1.11 -11.25
N GLY A 261 15.02 -1.91 -11.55
CA GLY A 261 14.54 -2.18 -12.92
C GLY A 261 15.18 -3.38 -13.61
N GLU A 262 16.11 -4.09 -12.96
CA GLU A 262 16.75 -5.29 -13.52
C GLU A 262 15.80 -6.49 -13.48
N VAL A 263 15.74 -7.26 -14.58
CA VAL A 263 14.89 -8.46 -14.67
C VAL A 263 15.42 -9.58 -13.77
N LEU A 264 14.53 -10.14 -12.95
CA LEU A 264 14.76 -11.34 -12.14
C LEU A 264 14.12 -12.58 -12.78
N PHE A 265 12.88 -12.44 -13.32
CA PHE A 265 12.14 -13.52 -13.99
C PHE A 265 11.45 -12.98 -15.25
N LYS A 266 11.34 -13.81 -16.30
CA LYS A 266 10.76 -13.40 -17.60
C LYS A 266 9.24 -13.21 -17.53
N ALA A 267 8.56 -14.06 -16.77
CA ALA A 267 7.21 -13.86 -16.29
C ALA A 267 7.09 -14.25 -14.80
N PHE A 268 6.06 -13.76 -14.11
CA PHE A 268 5.76 -14.14 -12.72
C PHE A 268 5.32 -15.61 -12.61
N SER A 269 4.71 -16.18 -13.66
CA SER A 269 4.42 -17.62 -13.77
C SER A 269 5.65 -18.50 -13.61
N ASP A 270 6.81 -18.06 -14.12
CA ASP A 270 8.03 -18.86 -14.21
C ASP A 270 8.66 -19.15 -12.84
N ILE A 271 8.23 -18.42 -11.81
CA ILE A 271 8.63 -18.66 -10.42
C ILE A 271 8.04 -19.99 -9.90
N PHE A 272 6.92 -20.42 -10.47
CA PHE A 272 6.06 -21.52 -9.99
C PHE A 272 6.06 -22.74 -10.92
N ASP A 273 7.05 -22.84 -11.80
CA ASP A 273 7.28 -23.93 -12.77
C ASP A 273 7.60 -25.30 -12.13
N GLY A 274 7.64 -25.38 -10.80
CA GLY A 274 8.04 -26.56 -10.03
C GLY A 274 9.56 -26.65 -9.78
N ASN A 275 10.41 -25.99 -10.57
CA ASN A 275 11.85 -25.93 -10.34
C ASN A 275 12.23 -25.04 -9.15
N GLY A 276 11.31 -24.18 -8.70
CA GLY A 276 11.42 -23.37 -7.49
C GLY A 276 11.90 -21.94 -7.72
N GLY A 277 11.63 -21.38 -8.91
CA GLY A 277 11.95 -20.00 -9.26
C GLY A 277 13.45 -19.73 -9.27
N ILE A 278 14.15 -20.25 -10.28
CA ILE A 278 15.61 -20.08 -10.44
C ILE A 278 15.91 -18.64 -10.89
N ILE A 279 16.71 -17.92 -10.10
CA ILE A 279 17.20 -16.56 -10.39
C ILE A 279 18.46 -16.66 -11.26
N PRO A 280 18.54 -15.97 -12.42
CA PRO A 280 19.71 -16.01 -13.29
C PRO A 280 20.89 -15.21 -12.72
N GLY A 281 21.99 -15.90 -12.42
CA GLY A 281 23.20 -15.31 -11.86
C GLY A 281 23.07 -14.97 -10.37
N THR A 282 23.86 -14.01 -9.89
CA THR A 282 23.82 -13.58 -8.47
C THR A 282 22.48 -12.91 -8.13
N PRO A 283 21.81 -13.26 -7.00
CA PRO A 283 20.54 -12.66 -6.63
C PRO A 283 20.63 -11.15 -6.36
N ARG A 284 20.14 -10.35 -7.30
CA ARG A 284 20.07 -8.88 -7.22
C ARG A 284 18.75 -8.42 -6.60
N ILE A 285 18.47 -8.89 -5.39
CA ILE A 285 17.27 -8.49 -4.63
C ILE A 285 17.62 -7.34 -3.68
N TYR A 286 16.80 -6.29 -3.71
CA TYR A 286 17.01 -5.05 -2.96
C TYR A 286 15.83 -4.79 -2.01
N SER A 287 16.11 -4.27 -0.82
CA SER A 287 15.07 -3.74 0.09
C SER A 287 14.45 -2.44 -0.44
N PHE A 288 13.30 -2.03 0.07
CA PHE A 288 12.73 -0.70 -0.23
C PHE A 288 13.67 0.46 0.16
N SER A 289 14.60 0.26 1.08
CA SER A 289 15.69 1.19 1.44
C SER A 289 16.90 1.17 0.48
N GLY A 290 16.85 0.40 -0.62
CA GLY A 290 17.91 0.35 -1.63
C GLY A 290 19.12 -0.52 -1.27
N LYS A 291 19.06 -1.30 -0.17
CA LYS A 291 20.14 -2.21 0.25
C LYS A 291 20.01 -3.54 -0.49
N ASN A 292 21.10 -4.04 -1.09
CA ASN A 292 21.12 -5.40 -1.65
C ASN A 292 21.19 -6.43 -0.51
N ILE A 293 20.19 -7.30 -0.39
CA ILE A 293 20.06 -8.22 0.76
C ILE A 293 21.15 -9.32 0.80
N MET A 294 21.81 -9.61 -0.33
CA MET A 294 22.98 -10.51 -0.35
C MET A 294 24.23 -9.86 0.26
N MET A 295 24.40 -8.55 0.10
CA MET A 295 25.61 -7.85 0.53
C MET A 295 25.47 -7.18 1.90
N ASP A 296 24.26 -6.73 2.26
CA ASP A 296 24.02 -5.96 3.48
C ASP A 296 24.00 -6.85 4.73
N SER A 297 24.58 -6.36 5.83
CA SER A 297 24.69 -7.08 7.10
C SER A 297 23.39 -7.13 7.91
N ASN A 298 22.36 -6.33 7.57
CA ASN A 298 21.05 -6.40 8.23
C ASN A 298 20.35 -7.75 7.99
N TRP A 299 20.75 -8.49 6.94
CA TRP A 299 20.38 -9.90 6.72
C TRP A 299 21.60 -10.78 6.96
N PRO A 300 21.93 -11.17 8.22
CA PRO A 300 23.03 -12.08 8.48
C PRO A 300 22.76 -13.49 7.92
N GLN A 301 21.48 -13.89 7.89
CA GLN A 301 21.02 -15.14 7.27
C GLN A 301 20.40 -14.81 5.90
N LYS A 302 20.98 -15.35 4.81
CA LYS A 302 20.56 -15.08 3.42
C LYS A 302 19.39 -15.97 2.99
N LEU A 303 18.33 -15.96 3.79
CA LEU A 303 17.13 -16.78 3.66
C LEU A 303 15.90 -15.88 3.43
N ILE A 304 14.89 -16.41 2.74
CA ILE A 304 13.60 -15.75 2.47
C ILE A 304 12.45 -16.62 2.97
N TRP A 305 11.54 -16.09 3.80
CA TRP A 305 10.27 -16.77 4.10
C TRP A 305 9.34 -16.78 2.88
N HIS A 306 8.65 -17.89 2.60
CA HIS A 306 7.59 -17.98 1.59
C HIS A 306 6.42 -18.91 1.99
N GLY A 307 6.68 -19.99 2.73
CA GLY A 307 5.64 -20.89 3.25
C GLY A 307 4.94 -21.76 2.21
N SER A 308 5.54 -21.99 1.04
CA SER A 308 4.89 -22.65 -0.10
C SER A 308 5.67 -23.84 -0.63
N HIS A 309 5.00 -24.68 -1.41
CA HIS A 309 5.67 -25.59 -2.34
C HIS A 309 6.29 -24.85 -3.53
N SER A 310 7.12 -25.52 -4.33
CA SER A 310 7.77 -24.92 -5.52
C SER A 310 6.80 -24.61 -6.66
N SER A 311 5.58 -25.14 -6.59
CA SER A 311 4.40 -24.78 -7.41
C SER A 311 3.67 -23.51 -6.90
N GLY A 312 4.08 -22.93 -5.77
CA GLY A 312 3.38 -21.82 -5.12
C GLY A 312 2.18 -22.25 -4.26
N GLU A 313 1.84 -23.53 -4.22
CA GLU A 313 0.77 -24.07 -3.38
C GLU A 313 1.05 -23.88 -1.87
N ARG A 314 0.00 -23.73 -1.07
CA ARG A 314 0.06 -23.56 0.39
C ARG A 314 0.65 -24.80 1.08
N ALA A 315 1.84 -24.67 1.67
CA ALA A 315 2.40 -25.69 2.55
C ALA A 315 1.79 -25.53 3.96
N LEU A 316 0.58 -26.08 4.16
CA LEU A 316 -0.23 -25.88 5.37
C LEU A 316 0.43 -26.37 6.68
N ASP A 317 1.43 -27.25 6.61
CA ASP A 317 2.21 -27.73 7.75
C ASP A 317 3.42 -26.83 8.09
N THR A 318 3.79 -25.90 7.20
CA THR A 318 5.08 -25.20 7.21
C THR A 318 4.97 -23.73 6.77
N PHE A 319 4.06 -23.01 7.42
CA PHE A 319 3.85 -21.56 7.27
C PHE A 319 3.76 -20.80 8.62
N CYS A 320 4.41 -21.30 9.68
CA CYS A 320 4.43 -20.66 11.01
C CYS A 320 3.05 -20.27 11.56
N GLU A 321 2.06 -21.17 11.42
CA GLU A 321 0.65 -20.96 11.77
C GLU A 321 0.08 -19.66 11.17
N GLU A 322 0.20 -19.54 9.84
CA GLU A 322 -0.18 -18.36 9.04
C GLU A 322 0.60 -17.09 9.40
N TRP A 323 1.87 -17.27 9.79
CA TRP A 323 2.77 -16.21 10.24
C TRP A 323 2.36 -15.56 11.57
N GLN A 324 1.84 -16.38 12.50
CA GLN A 324 1.42 -15.95 13.84
C GLN A 324 2.21 -16.65 14.96
N ASN A 325 2.88 -17.78 14.69
CA ASN A 325 3.76 -18.44 15.65
C ASN A 325 5.23 -18.12 15.39
N GLY A 326 6.00 -17.93 16.47
CA GLY A 326 7.44 -17.65 16.47
C GLY A 326 8.23 -18.60 17.36
N GLU A 327 7.61 -19.68 17.87
CA GLU A 327 8.25 -20.64 18.76
C GLU A 327 9.36 -21.46 18.06
N PRO A 328 10.40 -21.91 18.79
CA PRO A 328 11.49 -22.73 18.24
C PRO A 328 11.06 -24.10 17.70
N THR A 329 9.88 -24.58 18.10
CA THR A 329 9.30 -25.86 17.69
C THR A 329 8.55 -25.76 16.35
N SER A 330 7.86 -24.63 16.10
CA SER A 330 7.07 -24.41 14.89
C SER A 330 7.98 -24.17 13.67
N ARG A 331 7.47 -24.49 12.47
CA ARG A 331 8.26 -24.51 11.22
C ARG A 331 7.64 -23.70 10.09
N GLY A 332 8.52 -23.13 9.26
CA GLY A 332 8.18 -22.42 8.03
C GLY A 332 9.05 -22.89 6.86
N MET A 333 8.51 -22.85 5.64
CA MET A 333 9.31 -22.98 4.42
C MET A 333 10.02 -21.64 4.15
N ALA A 334 11.34 -21.72 4.03
CA ALA A 334 12.19 -20.63 3.57
C ALA A 334 13.13 -21.11 2.46
N ALA A 335 13.59 -20.16 1.63
CA ALA A 335 14.49 -20.43 0.52
C ALA A 335 15.85 -19.75 0.73
N SER A 336 16.95 -20.50 0.59
CA SER A 336 18.32 -19.99 0.65
C SER A 336 18.70 -19.28 -0.65
N LEU A 337 19.06 -18.00 -0.57
CA LEU A 337 19.51 -17.23 -1.74
C LEU A 337 20.78 -17.82 -2.37
N TYR A 338 21.62 -18.51 -1.60
CA TYR A 338 22.80 -19.23 -2.11
C TYR A 338 22.43 -20.43 -2.99
N SER A 339 21.20 -20.94 -2.93
CA SER A 339 20.70 -21.97 -3.85
C SER A 339 20.31 -21.42 -5.23
N HIS A 340 20.30 -20.09 -5.39
CA HIS A 340 19.74 -19.37 -6.54
C HIS A 340 18.26 -19.65 -6.82
N LYS A 341 17.51 -20.25 -5.88
CA LYS A 341 16.07 -20.50 -5.97
C LYS A 341 15.28 -19.60 -5.02
N LEU A 342 14.14 -19.12 -5.47
CA LEU A 342 13.23 -18.30 -4.66
C LEU A 342 12.30 -19.15 -3.77
N LEU A 343 12.10 -20.43 -4.12
CA LEU A 343 11.20 -21.38 -3.44
C LEU A 343 11.90 -22.73 -3.16
N SER A 344 13.20 -22.75 -2.83
CA SER A 344 13.83 -23.98 -2.33
C SER A 344 13.14 -24.48 -1.07
N GLN A 345 13.06 -25.80 -0.92
CA GLN A 345 12.09 -26.44 -0.02
C GLN A 345 12.68 -26.69 1.39
N GLU A 346 13.22 -25.65 2.02
CA GLU A 346 14.00 -25.76 3.27
C GLU A 346 13.16 -25.41 4.52
N ARG A 347 13.21 -26.26 5.56
CA ARG A 347 12.30 -26.20 6.73
C ARG A 347 12.97 -25.60 7.97
N TYR A 348 12.77 -24.32 8.19
CA TYR A 348 13.39 -23.56 9.28
C TYR A 348 12.45 -23.30 10.46
N SER A 349 13.04 -23.05 11.64
CA SER A 349 12.32 -22.72 12.87
C SER A 349 11.82 -21.28 12.88
N CYS A 350 10.56 -21.07 13.27
CA CYS A 350 9.85 -19.79 13.18
C CYS A 350 10.41 -18.67 14.09
N ASN A 351 11.30 -18.99 15.04
CA ASN A 351 12.04 -18.00 15.82
C ASN A 351 13.14 -17.27 15.03
N ASN A 352 13.56 -17.81 13.88
CA ASN A 352 14.60 -17.20 13.04
C ASN A 352 14.08 -15.96 12.30
N ARG A 353 14.98 -14.99 12.07
CA ARG A 353 14.67 -13.76 11.31
C ARG A 353 15.28 -13.80 9.92
N PHE A 354 14.42 -13.83 8.91
CA PHE A 354 14.79 -13.92 7.48
C PHE A 354 14.22 -12.75 6.68
N ALA A 355 14.67 -12.59 5.43
CA ALA A 355 14.04 -11.64 4.52
C ALA A 355 12.58 -12.04 4.27
N VAL A 356 11.72 -11.03 4.15
CA VAL A 356 10.35 -11.17 3.64
C VAL A 356 10.27 -10.30 2.40
N LEU A 357 9.88 -10.91 1.28
CA LEU A 357 9.76 -10.20 0.01
C LEU A 357 8.37 -9.62 -0.19
N CYS A 358 8.29 -8.66 -1.10
CA CYS A 358 7.10 -7.90 -1.44
C CYS A 358 7.00 -7.75 -2.96
N ILE A 359 5.87 -8.14 -3.55
CA ILE A 359 5.60 -8.10 -4.99
C ILE A 359 4.46 -7.12 -5.30
N GLU A 360 4.51 -6.41 -6.42
CA GLU A 360 3.34 -5.68 -6.93
C GLU A 360 2.26 -6.68 -7.38
N ALA A 361 1.10 -6.65 -6.72
CA ALA A 361 -0.02 -7.55 -7.00
C ALA A 361 -0.74 -7.25 -8.33
N THR A 362 -0.50 -6.06 -8.89
CA THR A 362 -1.00 -5.60 -10.19
C THR A 362 0.05 -4.77 -10.92
N ALA A 363 0.05 -4.84 -12.25
CA ALA A 363 0.94 -4.05 -13.09
C ALA A 363 0.67 -2.55 -12.94
N HIS A 364 1.65 -1.78 -12.45
CA HIS A 364 1.54 -0.32 -12.45
C HIS A 364 1.80 0.23 -13.87
N VAL A 365 0.77 0.17 -14.72
CA VAL A 365 0.79 0.85 -16.02
C VAL A 365 0.82 2.36 -15.77
N SER A 366 1.98 2.97 -15.97
CA SER A 366 2.15 4.42 -15.94
C SER A 366 1.44 5.06 -17.13
N LEU A 367 0.12 5.23 -17.03
CA LEU A 367 -0.74 5.81 -18.08
C LEU A 367 -0.52 7.33 -18.23
N ARG A 368 0.68 7.67 -18.71
CA ARG A 368 0.93 8.86 -19.54
C ARG A 368 0.49 8.65 -21.00
N ARG A 369 -0.39 7.67 -21.26
CA ARG A 369 -1.39 7.78 -22.33
C ARG A 369 -2.29 8.98 -21.99
N LYS A 370 -1.80 10.18 -22.35
CA LYS A 370 -2.62 11.37 -22.59
C LYS A 370 -3.83 10.88 -23.37
N ARG A 371 -5.05 11.15 -22.87
CA ARG A 371 -6.30 10.75 -23.55
C ARG A 371 -6.55 11.69 -24.73
N SER A 372 -5.60 11.74 -25.66
CA SER A 372 -5.79 12.30 -26.98
C SER A 372 -6.82 11.44 -27.68
N ILE A 373 -8.07 11.90 -27.65
CA ILE A 373 -9.10 11.47 -28.59
C ILE A 373 -8.73 12.08 -29.95
N SER A 374 -7.63 11.56 -30.51
CA SER A 374 -7.28 11.75 -31.91
C SER A 374 -8.30 10.93 -32.68
N ARG A 375 -9.37 11.57 -33.14
CA ARG A 375 -10.31 10.95 -34.09
C ARG A 375 -9.50 10.39 -35.26
N PRO A 376 -9.48 9.07 -35.49
CA PRO A 376 -8.96 8.53 -36.73
C PRO A 376 -10.00 8.83 -37.81
N ASN A 377 -9.62 9.56 -38.86
CA ASN A 377 -10.35 9.49 -40.11
C ASN A 377 -9.93 8.19 -40.79
N SER A 378 -10.63 7.10 -40.45
CA SER A 378 -10.44 5.77 -41.05
C SER A 378 -11.80 5.22 -41.44
N THR A 379 -12.16 5.41 -42.71
CA THR A 379 -13.33 4.81 -43.33
C THR A 379 -13.05 3.35 -43.65
N GLN A 380 -13.47 2.44 -42.78
CA GLN A 380 -13.82 1.08 -43.17
C GLN A 380 -14.79 0.48 -42.13
N ASP A 381 -15.74 -0.31 -42.62
CA ASP A 381 -16.90 -0.74 -41.85
C ASP A 381 -16.60 -1.96 -40.96
N ASP A 382 -16.78 -1.79 -39.66
CA ASP A 382 -16.93 -2.85 -38.65
C ASP A 382 -17.94 -2.32 -37.61
N GLU A 383 -19.23 -2.54 -37.85
CA GLU A 383 -20.32 -2.10 -36.95
C GLU A 383 -20.32 -2.94 -35.66
N ASP A 384 -20.16 -2.28 -34.52
CA ASP A 384 -20.16 -2.87 -33.18
C ASP A 384 -21.62 -3.21 -32.78
N TYR A 385 -22.12 -4.31 -33.34
CA TYR A 385 -23.54 -4.70 -33.34
C TYR A 385 -24.04 -5.05 -31.92
N LEU A 386 -24.48 -4.04 -31.17
CA LEU A 386 -25.24 -4.26 -29.94
C LEU A 386 -26.61 -4.85 -30.28
N TYR A 387 -26.78 -6.15 -30.04
CA TYR A 387 -28.08 -6.82 -30.04
C TYR A 387 -29.10 -6.02 -29.22
N ASN A 388 -30.31 -5.89 -29.77
CA ASN A 388 -31.39 -5.23 -29.08
C ASN A 388 -31.97 -6.12 -27.96
N ALA A 389 -32.82 -5.54 -27.11
CA ALA A 389 -33.37 -6.26 -25.95
C ALA A 389 -34.28 -7.44 -26.32
N GLU A 390 -34.83 -7.46 -27.53
CA GLU A 390 -35.76 -8.49 -28.01
C GLU A 390 -34.97 -9.67 -28.63
N GLU A 391 -33.92 -9.39 -29.42
CA GLU A 391 -32.95 -10.42 -29.88
C GLU A 391 -32.27 -11.15 -28.71
N TYR A 392 -31.92 -10.43 -27.64
CA TYR A 392 -31.33 -11.04 -26.45
C TYR A 392 -32.34 -11.90 -25.66
N GLN A 393 -33.64 -11.61 -25.80
CA GLN A 393 -34.72 -12.38 -25.19
C GLN A 393 -34.92 -13.72 -25.94
N GLU A 394 -35.01 -13.69 -27.27
CA GLU A 394 -35.12 -14.91 -28.09
C GLU A 394 -33.92 -15.86 -27.87
N LEU A 395 -32.71 -15.33 -27.81
CA LEU A 395 -31.48 -16.12 -27.61
C LEU A 395 -31.42 -16.78 -26.22
N LEU A 396 -32.07 -16.20 -25.20
CA LEU A 396 -32.23 -16.85 -23.88
C LEU A 396 -33.29 -17.97 -23.93
N ASP A 397 -34.43 -17.73 -24.58
CA ASP A 397 -35.48 -18.75 -24.69
C ASP A 397 -35.00 -19.98 -25.49
N ASP A 398 -34.19 -19.79 -26.55
CA ASP A 398 -33.58 -20.88 -27.33
C ASP A 398 -32.54 -21.70 -26.54
N ILE A 399 -31.90 -21.10 -25.53
CA ILE A 399 -31.01 -21.79 -24.58
C ILE A 399 -31.84 -22.62 -23.58
N PHE A 400 -32.96 -22.10 -23.07
CA PHE A 400 -33.81 -22.81 -22.10
C PHE A 400 -34.78 -23.83 -22.75
N ALA A 401 -35.00 -23.75 -24.06
CA ALA A 401 -35.85 -24.69 -24.81
C ALA A 401 -35.20 -26.07 -25.06
N GLN A 402 -33.90 -26.26 -24.79
CA GLN A 402 -33.23 -27.53 -25.06
C GLN A 402 -33.62 -28.61 -24.02
N PRO A 403 -34.22 -29.74 -24.43
CA PRO A 403 -34.55 -30.81 -23.51
C PRO A 403 -33.27 -31.50 -23.01
N LEU A 404 -33.24 -31.76 -21.69
CA LEU A 404 -32.17 -32.51 -21.03
C LEU A 404 -31.91 -33.85 -21.74
N ARG A 405 -30.72 -34.00 -22.33
CA ARG A 405 -30.26 -35.30 -22.83
C ARG A 405 -29.74 -36.13 -21.65
N GLU A 406 -30.47 -37.19 -21.32
CA GLU A 406 -30.03 -38.19 -20.35
C GLU A 406 -28.87 -39.04 -20.91
N THR A 407 -27.70 -38.96 -20.26
CA THR A 407 -26.64 -39.99 -20.23
C THR A 407 -25.87 -39.87 -18.93
#